data_AF-A0A1H6KHE7-F1
#
_entry.id   AF-A0A1H6KHE7-F1
#
_cell.length_a   1.000
_cell.length_b   1.000
_cell.length_c   1.000
_cell.angle_alpha   90.00
_cell.angle_beta   90.00
_cell.angle_gamma   90.00
#
_symmetry.space_group_name_H-M   'P 1'
#
loop_
_entity.id
_entity.type
_entity.pdbx_description
1 polymer ?
#
loop_
_entity_poly.entity_id
_entity_poly.type
_entity_poly.pdbx_seq_one_letter_code
_entity_poly.pdbx_strand_id
1 'polypeptide(L)'
;MAMHIVDRRLNPSSKSLENRQRFLRRAKALVQGAVKKASQDRDIKDVLEGGEVSIPLDGMNEPRFYREGGIRDRVLPGNVKFVEGDYLQRPQSKSGRSNDAGEGDGEDAFRFVLSREEFVDIFLDDLELPDLSKRKLAEVENEGLRRAGYTTSGSPANISVSRTVRLAMARRVALQRPRPEAIAQLEAELEHCSDERRPELLAEITRLKSKMRRIPFIDPIDIRYRRFENVPKPVAQAVMFCLMDVSGSMSEHMKDLAKRFYMLLYVFLTRRYRKVEIVFIRHTDRAEEVDEQTFFHGPASGGTLVSSALQAMHEIVQSRYRPADWNIYAAQASDGDNSYADGDLSGRLLKDMILPVTQFFAYLEVGESGSHPFEMSESSLWTLYQRLRAEGAPLSMRKVNDRSEIFPVFHDLFQRRQAKERVAP
;
A
#
# COMPACT_ATOMS: atom_id res chain seq x y z
N MET A 1 8.10 1.97 -1.39
CA MET A 1 9.06 1.44 -0.39
C MET A 1 8.36 1.38 0.96
N ALA A 2 8.80 0.55 1.91
CA ALA A 2 8.20 0.54 3.24
C ALA A 2 8.69 1.78 4.02
N MET A 3 7.76 2.63 4.47
CA MET A 3 8.04 3.80 5.30
C MET A 3 8.77 3.38 6.59
N HIS A 4 9.98 3.89 6.81
CA HIS A 4 10.75 3.66 8.02
C HIS A 4 10.62 4.85 8.97
N ILE A 5 9.53 4.88 9.75
CA ILE A 5 9.42 5.83 10.87
C ILE A 5 10.47 5.43 11.92
N VAL A 6 11.54 6.21 12.02
CA VAL A 6 12.58 6.02 13.04
C VAL A 6 12.06 6.57 14.37
N ASP A 7 11.54 5.68 15.21
CA ASP A 7 11.20 6.00 16.60
C ASP A 7 12.51 6.23 17.40
N ARG A 8 12.85 7.49 17.64
CA ARG A 8 14.07 7.92 18.35
C ARG A 8 13.96 7.82 19.88
N ARG A 9 12.85 7.31 20.43
CA ARG A 9 12.69 7.16 21.88
C ARG A 9 13.74 6.19 22.44
N LEU A 10 14.39 6.57 23.55
CA LEU A 10 15.18 5.64 24.37
C LEU A 10 14.24 4.53 24.82
N ASN A 11 14.41 3.34 24.28
CA ASN A 11 13.49 2.23 24.44
C ASN A 11 13.78 1.52 25.78
N PRO A 12 12.95 1.65 26.84
CA PRO A 12 13.14 0.86 28.05
C PRO A 12 12.79 -0.60 27.72
N SER A 13 13.67 -1.50 28.14
CA SER A 13 13.83 -2.91 27.73
C SER A 13 12.66 -3.88 28.03
N SER A 14 11.39 -3.50 27.89
CA SER A 14 10.27 -4.40 28.27
C SER A 14 8.90 -4.11 27.63
N LYS A 15 8.84 -3.56 26.42
CA LYS A 15 7.56 -3.39 25.70
C LYS A 15 7.31 -4.51 24.69
N SER A 16 6.13 -5.15 24.78
CA SER A 16 5.62 -6.13 23.82
C SER A 16 5.73 -5.59 22.37
N LEU A 17 6.27 -6.42 21.46
CA LEU A 17 6.38 -6.10 20.03
C LEU A 17 5.04 -5.70 19.42
N GLU A 18 3.93 -6.30 19.88
CA GLU A 18 2.59 -6.02 19.38
C GLU A 18 2.12 -4.60 19.73
N ASN A 19 2.40 -4.13 20.94
CA ASN A 19 2.04 -2.77 21.36
C ASN A 19 2.83 -1.74 20.56
N ARG A 20 4.12 -1.99 20.31
CA ARG A 20 4.95 -1.15 19.45
C ARG A 20 4.41 -1.08 18.02
N GLN A 21 4.01 -2.22 17.45
CA GLN A 21 3.38 -2.26 16.13
C GLN A 21 2.07 -1.45 16.08
N ARG A 22 1.22 -1.55 17.11
CA ARG A 22 -0.02 -0.76 17.21
C ARG A 22 0.27 0.74 17.32
N PHE A 23 1.27 1.13 18.11
CA PHE A 23 1.72 2.51 18.21
C PHE A 23 2.19 3.05 16.86
N LEU A 24 3.09 2.34 16.17
CA LEU A 24 3.60 2.74 14.85
C LEU A 24 2.49 2.88 13.80
N ARG A 25 1.47 2.00 13.81
CA ARG A 25 0.31 2.12 12.91
C ARG A 25 -0.50 3.39 13.19
N ARG A 26 -0.76 3.72 14.46
CA ARG A 26 -1.48 4.94 14.84
C ARG A 26 -0.67 6.19 14.49
N ALA A 27 0.63 6.19 14.80
CA ALA A 27 1.54 7.27 14.44
C ALA A 27 1.55 7.49 12.93
N LYS A 28 1.67 6.42 12.12
CA LYS A 28 1.59 6.53 10.65
C LYS A 28 0.28 7.18 10.19
N ALA A 29 -0.86 6.75 10.73
CA ALA A 29 -2.17 7.30 10.35
C ALA A 29 -2.31 8.79 10.71
N LEU A 30 -1.79 9.21 11.88
CA LEU A 30 -1.78 10.62 12.28
C LEU A 30 -0.84 11.45 11.42
N VAL A 31 0.34 10.93 11.09
CA VAL A 31 1.28 11.58 10.15
C VAL A 31 0.61 11.74 8.78
N GLN A 32 -0.03 10.70 8.25
CA GLN A 32 -0.77 10.77 6.99
C GLN A 32 -1.87 11.84 7.01
N GLY A 33 -2.68 11.87 8.08
CA GLY A 33 -3.72 12.89 8.26
C GLY A 33 -3.16 14.31 8.36
N ALA A 34 -2.06 14.50 9.10
CA ALA A 34 -1.39 15.78 9.25
C ALA A 34 -0.74 16.26 7.95
N VAL A 35 -0.08 15.36 7.20
CA VAL A 35 0.47 15.63 5.87
C VAL A 35 -0.64 16.04 4.90
N LYS A 36 -1.78 15.34 4.91
CA LYS A 36 -2.94 15.68 4.06
C LYS A 36 -3.48 17.07 4.36
N LYS A 37 -3.64 17.41 5.65
CA LYS A 37 -4.10 18.74 6.07
C LYS A 37 -3.08 19.82 5.71
N ALA A 38 -1.80 19.60 6.01
CA ALA A 38 -0.73 20.54 5.68
C ALA A 38 -0.57 20.75 4.17
N SER A 39 -0.84 19.74 3.35
CA SER A 39 -0.77 19.83 1.89
C SER A 39 -1.92 20.59 1.25
N GLN A 40 -3.07 20.74 1.93
CA GLN A 40 -4.19 21.55 1.44
C GLN A 40 -3.92 23.05 1.57
N ASP A 41 -3.17 23.43 2.60
CA ASP A 41 -2.90 24.83 2.95
C ASP A 41 -1.59 25.38 2.35
N ARG A 42 -0.69 24.52 1.82
CA ARG A 42 0.64 24.90 1.33
C ARG A 42 0.76 24.93 -0.19
N ASP A 43 1.62 25.82 -0.68
CA ASP A 43 1.98 25.91 -2.09
C ASP A 43 2.89 24.74 -2.51
N ILE A 44 2.73 24.27 -3.75
CA ILE A 44 3.43 23.06 -4.28
C ILE A 44 4.95 23.16 -4.23
N LYS A 45 5.50 24.38 -4.33
CA LYS A 45 6.97 24.59 -4.24
C LYS A 45 7.49 24.21 -2.84
N ASP A 46 6.72 24.52 -1.80
CA ASP A 46 7.08 24.22 -0.41
C ASP A 46 6.95 22.72 -0.10
N VAL A 47 6.02 22.03 -0.77
CA VAL A 47 5.86 20.56 -0.68
C VAL A 47 7.09 19.83 -1.26
N LEU A 48 7.71 20.41 -2.29
CA LEU A 48 8.92 19.86 -2.91
C LEU A 48 10.21 20.25 -2.15
N GLU A 49 10.16 21.15 -1.17
CA GLU A 49 11.35 21.51 -0.38
C GLU A 49 11.45 20.71 0.94
N GLY A 50 10.39 19.98 1.30
CA GLY A 50 10.32 19.24 2.56
C GLY A 50 9.81 20.12 3.71
N GLY A 51 9.32 19.51 4.78
CA GLY A 51 8.67 20.29 5.83
C GLY A 51 8.55 19.60 7.18
N GLU A 52 8.59 20.41 8.22
CA GLU A 52 8.22 19.99 9.58
C GLU A 52 6.69 19.88 9.66
N VAL A 53 6.22 18.70 10.08
CA VAL A 53 4.82 18.44 10.36
C VAL A 53 4.68 18.24 11.87
N SER A 54 4.05 19.21 12.52
CA SER A 54 3.69 19.11 13.93
C SER A 54 2.40 18.32 14.07
N ILE A 55 2.42 17.25 14.86
CA ILE A 55 1.25 16.41 15.10
C ILE A 55 0.76 16.68 16.53
N PRO A 56 -0.54 16.99 16.71
CA PRO A 56 -1.10 17.12 18.05
C PRO A 56 -1.00 15.79 18.82
N LEU A 57 -0.74 15.88 20.12
CA LEU A 57 -0.51 14.75 21.03
C LEU A 57 -1.73 13.82 21.20
N ASP A 58 -2.92 14.29 20.86
CA ASP A 58 -4.16 13.57 21.04
C ASP A 58 -4.18 12.27 20.22
N GLY A 59 -4.17 11.13 20.93
CA GLY A 59 -4.20 9.79 20.34
C GLY A 59 -2.87 9.04 20.32
N MET A 60 -1.75 9.69 20.67
CA MET A 60 -0.42 9.06 20.73
C MET A 60 -0.14 8.35 22.07
N ASN A 61 -1.06 8.45 23.02
CA ASN A 61 -0.95 7.82 24.33
C ASN A 61 -1.02 6.29 24.24
N GLU A 62 -0.10 5.63 24.92
CA GLU A 62 -0.13 4.17 25.12
C GLU A 62 -0.88 3.85 26.41
N PRO A 63 -1.84 2.92 26.40
CA PRO A 63 -2.48 2.46 27.63
C PRO A 63 -1.43 1.82 28.54
N ARG A 64 -1.31 2.33 29.76
CA ARG A 64 -0.42 1.79 30.79
C ARG A 64 -1.24 0.95 31.76
N PHE A 65 -0.89 -0.32 31.89
CA PHE A 65 -1.42 -1.16 32.96
C PHE A 65 -0.48 -1.04 34.15
N TYR A 66 -0.97 -0.44 35.23
CA TYR A 66 -0.31 -0.53 36.52
C TYR A 66 -0.74 -1.83 37.19
N ARG A 67 0.21 -2.75 37.39
CA ARG A 67 0.01 -3.90 38.27
C ARG A 67 0.75 -3.59 39.56
N GLU A 68 0.03 -3.43 40.66
CA GLU A 68 0.66 -3.51 41.97
C GLU A 68 1.09 -4.97 42.18
N GLY A 69 2.36 -5.28 41.93
CA GLY A 69 2.91 -6.61 42.14
C GLY A 69 3.13 -6.92 43.63
N GLY A 70 3.04 -8.20 43.98
CA GLY A 70 3.34 -8.75 45.31
C GLY A 70 2.19 -9.57 45.91
N ILE A 71 2.53 -10.52 46.80
CA ILE A 71 1.56 -11.13 47.72
C ILE A 71 1.27 -10.06 48.77
N ARG A 72 0.07 -9.46 48.71
CA ARG A 72 -0.39 -8.53 49.73
C ARG A 72 -1.33 -9.27 50.68
N ASP A 73 -0.82 -9.61 51.86
CA ASP A 73 -1.69 -9.87 53.00
C ASP A 73 -2.20 -8.52 53.51
N ARG A 74 -3.42 -8.18 53.09
CA ARG A 74 -4.13 -7.04 53.63
C ARG A 74 -5.16 -7.56 54.62
N VAL A 75 -4.89 -7.39 55.91
CA VAL A 75 -5.89 -7.60 56.95
C VAL A 75 -6.93 -6.48 56.80
N LEU A 76 -8.06 -6.81 56.19
CA LEU A 76 -9.22 -5.92 56.18
C LEU A 76 -9.82 -6.00 57.58
N PRO A 77 -9.82 -4.92 58.39
CA PRO A 77 -10.57 -4.94 59.63
C PRO A 77 -12.02 -5.24 59.28
N GLY A 78 -12.61 -6.20 59.99
CA GLY A 78 -14.01 -6.59 59.79
C GLY A 78 -14.89 -5.34 59.75
N ASN A 79 -15.87 -5.37 58.86
CA ASN A 79 -16.75 -4.23 58.63
C ASN A 79 -17.59 -3.93 59.89
N VAL A 80 -17.19 -2.93 60.67
CA VAL A 80 -17.94 -2.47 61.86
C VAL A 80 -18.96 -1.38 61.51
N LYS A 81 -18.90 -0.83 60.29
CA LYS A 81 -19.58 0.43 59.93
C LYS A 81 -20.71 0.32 58.91
N PHE A 82 -20.73 -0.71 58.07
CA PHE A 82 -21.73 -0.82 56.99
C PHE A 82 -22.59 -2.06 57.18
N VAL A 83 -23.89 -1.93 56.96
CA VAL A 83 -24.86 -3.05 56.95
C VAL A 83 -25.22 -3.37 55.49
N GLU A 84 -25.70 -4.60 55.23
CA GLU A 84 -26.15 -5.01 53.91
C GLU A 84 -27.25 -4.07 53.39
N GLY A 85 -26.96 -3.34 52.30
CA GLY A 85 -27.84 -2.29 51.74
C GLY A 85 -27.24 -0.87 51.74
N ASP A 86 -26.15 -0.63 52.48
CA ASP A 86 -25.49 0.68 52.51
C ASP A 86 -24.73 1.00 51.21
N TYR A 87 -24.86 2.24 50.73
CA TYR A 87 -24.11 2.75 49.60
C TYR A 87 -22.70 3.15 50.04
N LEU A 88 -21.68 2.40 49.59
CA LEU A 88 -20.30 2.83 49.72
C LEU A 88 -20.06 4.12 48.91
N GLN A 89 -19.67 5.20 49.57
CA GLN A 89 -19.17 6.37 48.86
C GLN A 89 -17.96 5.94 48.03
N ARG A 90 -18.02 6.19 46.72
CA ARG A 90 -16.87 6.02 45.82
C ARG A 90 -15.70 6.74 46.50
N PRO A 91 -14.55 6.07 46.71
CA PRO A 91 -13.40 6.76 47.28
C PRO A 91 -13.19 8.03 46.45
N GLN A 92 -13.06 9.18 47.12
CA GLN A 92 -12.57 10.37 46.46
C GLN A 92 -11.16 10.03 46.00
N SER A 93 -11.06 9.46 44.79
CA SER A 93 -9.84 9.50 44.03
C SER A 93 -9.43 10.95 44.09
N LYS A 94 -8.28 11.24 44.71
CA LYS A 94 -7.58 12.50 44.53
C LYS A 94 -7.77 12.86 43.08
N SER A 95 -8.44 13.98 42.88
CA SER A 95 -8.75 14.57 41.60
C SER A 95 -7.66 14.19 40.61
N GLY A 96 -8.04 13.39 39.61
CA GLY A 96 -7.34 13.42 38.35
C GLY A 96 -7.39 14.88 37.95
N ARG A 97 -6.27 15.57 38.21
CA ARG A 97 -6.05 16.95 37.83
C ARG A 97 -6.49 17.00 36.36
N SER A 98 -7.53 17.77 36.08
CA SER A 98 -7.71 18.31 34.75
C SER A 98 -6.36 18.87 34.37
N ASN A 99 -5.84 18.41 33.23
CA ASN A 99 -4.57 18.84 32.70
C ASN A 99 -4.75 20.27 32.15
N ASP A 100 -5.09 21.20 33.03
CA ASP A 100 -5.09 22.62 32.74
C ASP A 100 -3.73 23.18 33.16
N ALA A 101 -3.05 23.70 32.15
CA ALA A 101 -1.77 24.40 32.11
C ALA A 101 -1.03 24.50 33.46
N GLY A 102 -0.13 23.54 33.70
CA GLY A 102 1.02 23.80 34.57
C GLY A 102 2.07 24.60 33.81
N GLU A 103 2.61 25.65 34.44
CA GLU A 103 3.94 26.17 34.12
C GLU A 103 4.96 25.05 34.42
N GLY A 104 5.16 24.22 33.43
CA GLY A 104 6.11 23.12 33.42
C GLY A 104 6.13 22.65 32.00
N ASP A 105 7.15 23.11 31.26
CA ASP A 105 7.55 22.72 29.91
C ASP A 105 6.58 21.70 29.29
N GLY A 106 5.46 22.23 28.77
CA GLY A 106 4.38 21.40 28.27
C GLY A 106 4.97 20.52 27.20
N GLU A 107 4.93 19.19 27.41
CA GLU A 107 5.52 18.23 26.48
C GLU A 107 5.18 18.66 25.06
N ASP A 108 6.21 19.13 24.35
CA ASP A 108 6.05 19.83 23.08
C ASP A 108 5.21 18.95 22.14
N ALA A 109 4.30 19.58 21.38
CA ALA A 109 3.60 18.88 20.30
C ALA A 109 4.63 18.08 19.49
N PHE A 110 4.36 16.79 19.22
CA PHE A 110 5.34 15.95 18.54
C PHE A 110 5.64 16.54 17.16
N ARG A 111 6.79 17.21 17.02
CA ARG A 111 7.28 17.73 15.75
C ARG A 111 8.02 16.61 15.02
N PHE A 112 7.41 16.11 13.96
CA PHE A 112 8.09 15.22 13.04
C PHE A 112 8.71 16.06 11.94
N VAL A 113 10.04 16.08 11.89
CA VAL A 113 10.76 16.60 10.73
C VAL A 113 10.78 15.50 9.69
N LEU A 114 9.97 15.63 8.65
CA LEU A 114 9.95 14.71 7.52
C LEU A 114 10.93 15.22 6.46
N SER A 115 11.72 14.31 5.89
CA SER A 115 12.46 14.65 4.68
C SER A 115 11.50 14.88 3.51
N ARG A 116 11.95 15.62 2.48
CA ARG A 116 11.21 15.82 1.22
C ARG A 116 10.70 14.50 0.65
N GLU A 117 11.57 13.49 0.60
CA GLU A 117 11.23 12.19 0.00
C GLU A 117 10.18 11.45 0.82
N GLU A 118 10.28 11.47 2.15
CA GLU A 118 9.28 10.86 3.02
C GLU A 118 7.93 11.56 2.92
N PHE A 119 7.91 12.90 2.87
CA PHE A 119 6.67 13.65 2.70
C PHE A 119 5.96 13.24 1.40
N VAL A 120 6.70 13.21 0.28
CA VAL A 120 6.17 12.80 -1.03
C VAL A 120 5.71 11.34 -1.01
N ASP A 121 6.48 10.42 -0.44
CA ASP A 121 6.10 9.02 -0.36
C ASP A 121 4.83 8.80 0.47
N ILE A 122 4.68 9.51 1.59
CA ILE A 122 3.47 9.46 2.43
C ILE A 122 2.27 10.01 1.68
N PHE A 123 2.48 11.11 0.96
CA PHE A 123 1.44 11.77 0.17
C PHE A 123 0.96 10.88 -0.99
N LEU A 124 1.87 10.18 -1.65
CA LEU A 124 1.55 9.32 -2.80
C LEU A 124 1.07 7.89 -2.42
N ASP A 125 1.18 7.48 -1.15
CA ASP A 125 0.80 6.12 -0.70
C ASP A 125 -0.69 5.81 -0.95
N ASP A 126 -1.54 6.83 -0.85
CA ASP A 126 -2.99 6.74 -1.01
C ASP A 126 -3.47 6.88 -2.48
N LEU A 127 -2.54 7.10 -3.41
CA LEU A 127 -2.82 7.30 -4.83
C LEU A 127 -2.49 6.04 -5.64
N GLU A 128 -3.37 5.69 -6.58
CA GLU A 128 -3.16 4.61 -7.53
C GLU A 128 -3.85 4.91 -8.86
N LEU A 129 -3.25 4.42 -9.95
CA LEU A 129 -3.90 4.41 -11.26
C LEU A 129 -5.19 3.56 -11.21
N PRO A 130 -6.34 4.12 -11.59
CA PRO A 130 -7.59 3.39 -11.64
C PRO A 130 -7.50 2.17 -12.59
N ASP A 131 -8.21 1.09 -12.25
CA ASP A 131 -8.45 -0.05 -13.14
C ASP A 131 -7.21 -0.65 -13.84
N LEU A 132 -6.12 -0.83 -13.08
CA LEU A 132 -4.89 -1.51 -13.50
C LEU A 132 -5.09 -3.03 -13.66
N SER A 133 -5.89 -3.39 -14.68
CA SER A 133 -6.47 -4.71 -14.89
C SER A 133 -5.65 -5.58 -15.84
N LYS A 134 -5.05 -5.00 -16.88
CA LYS A 134 -4.31 -5.75 -17.89
C LYS A 134 -2.94 -6.11 -17.34
N ARG A 135 -2.72 -7.41 -17.15
CA ARG A 135 -1.48 -7.98 -16.60
C ARG A 135 -1.02 -9.06 -17.56
N LYS A 136 -0.06 -8.75 -18.43
CA LYS A 136 0.55 -9.73 -19.32
C LYS A 136 1.98 -10.02 -18.88
N LEU A 137 2.43 -11.23 -19.21
CA LEU A 137 3.81 -11.68 -19.04
C LEU A 137 4.69 -11.04 -20.13
N ALA A 138 4.78 -9.71 -20.17
CA ALA A 138 5.55 -9.06 -21.23
C ALA A 138 7.06 -9.12 -20.94
N GLU A 139 7.48 -8.98 -19.68
CA GLU A 139 8.90 -9.05 -19.32
C GLU A 139 9.06 -9.53 -17.87
N VAL A 140 9.76 -10.65 -17.69
CA VAL A 140 9.97 -11.31 -16.40
C VAL A 140 11.07 -10.58 -15.62
N GLU A 141 10.68 -9.72 -14.68
CA GLU A 141 11.62 -9.17 -13.68
C GLU A 141 11.24 -9.55 -12.24
N ASN A 142 9.95 -9.78 -11.98
CA ASN A 142 9.49 -10.11 -10.63
C ASN A 142 9.23 -11.61 -10.51
N GLU A 143 10.26 -12.32 -10.07
CA GLU A 143 10.14 -13.71 -9.63
C GLU A 143 9.42 -13.76 -8.29
N GLY A 144 8.22 -14.33 -8.28
CA GLY A 144 7.53 -14.66 -7.04
C GLY A 144 7.92 -16.05 -6.58
N LEU A 145 8.35 -16.21 -5.33
CA LEU A 145 8.47 -17.54 -4.73
C LEU A 145 7.08 -18.14 -4.56
N ARG A 146 6.80 -19.21 -5.32
CA ARG A 146 5.63 -20.05 -5.13
C ARG A 146 6.06 -21.36 -4.49
N ARG A 147 5.29 -21.82 -3.51
CA ARG A 147 5.52 -23.14 -2.91
C ARG A 147 5.25 -24.23 -3.95
N ALA A 148 6.30 -24.95 -4.33
CA ALA A 148 6.27 -25.99 -5.37
C ALA A 148 6.23 -27.42 -4.81
N GLY A 149 6.16 -27.57 -3.47
CA GLY A 149 6.01 -28.86 -2.80
C GLY A 149 7.15 -29.15 -1.84
N TYR A 150 7.73 -30.35 -1.95
CA TYR A 150 8.77 -30.84 -1.04
C TYR A 150 9.90 -31.52 -1.80
N THR A 151 11.12 -31.36 -1.30
CA THR A 151 12.33 -32.03 -1.81
C THR A 151 13.03 -32.76 -0.66
N THR A 152 13.89 -33.71 -0.98
CA THR A 152 14.69 -34.50 -0.02
C THR A 152 15.90 -33.74 0.50
N SER A 153 16.37 -32.72 -0.23
CA SER A 153 17.53 -31.89 0.14
C SER A 153 17.22 -30.40 0.05
N GLY A 154 17.76 -29.59 0.96
CA GLY A 154 17.57 -28.14 0.96
C GLY A 154 18.15 -27.44 2.19
N SER A 155 17.91 -26.12 2.28
CA SER A 155 18.34 -25.34 3.44
C SER A 155 17.59 -25.77 4.72
N PRO A 156 18.28 -25.93 5.87
CA PRO A 156 17.66 -26.28 7.15
C PRO A 156 16.47 -25.39 7.56
N ALA A 157 16.48 -24.11 7.17
CA ALA A 157 15.37 -23.18 7.42
C ALA A 157 14.05 -23.63 6.76
N ASN A 158 14.13 -24.39 5.66
CA ASN A 158 12.96 -24.86 4.92
C ASN A 158 12.47 -26.25 5.36
N ILE A 159 13.03 -26.86 6.41
CA ILE A 159 12.62 -28.21 6.86
C ILE A 159 11.14 -28.25 7.25
N SER A 160 10.44 -29.22 6.68
CA SER A 160 9.05 -29.51 7.02
C SER A 160 8.96 -30.55 8.13
N VAL A 161 9.12 -30.11 9.38
CA VAL A 161 9.12 -30.96 10.58
C VAL A 161 7.94 -31.95 10.59
N SER A 162 6.71 -31.49 10.35
CA SER A 162 5.52 -32.35 10.37
C SER A 162 5.56 -33.49 9.36
N ARG A 163 6.11 -33.25 8.16
CA ARG A 163 6.19 -34.27 7.09
C ARG A 163 7.37 -35.21 7.32
N THR A 164 8.51 -34.68 7.78
CA THR A 164 9.67 -35.49 8.19
C THR A 164 9.30 -36.46 9.30
N VAL A 165 8.64 -35.98 10.36
CA VAL A 165 8.22 -36.84 11.49
C VAL A 165 7.20 -37.89 11.04
N ARG A 166 6.28 -37.55 10.13
CA ARG A 166 5.30 -38.50 9.58
C ARG A 166 5.98 -39.63 8.80
N LEU A 167 6.95 -39.30 7.93
CA LEU A 167 7.71 -40.30 7.17
C LEU A 167 8.57 -41.18 8.07
N ALA A 168 9.25 -40.56 9.04
CA ALA A 168 10.01 -41.29 10.06
C ALA A 168 9.11 -42.24 10.87
N MET A 169 7.90 -41.81 11.22
CA MET A 169 6.94 -42.68 11.89
C MET A 169 6.50 -43.86 11.01
N ALA A 170 6.14 -43.61 9.74
CA ALA A 170 5.74 -44.65 8.81
C ALA A 170 6.87 -45.69 8.59
N ARG A 171 8.11 -45.25 8.42
CA ARG A 171 9.29 -46.12 8.28
C ARG A 171 9.51 -46.99 9.52
N ARG A 172 9.40 -46.41 10.73
CA ARG A 172 9.55 -47.17 11.98
C ARG A 172 8.46 -48.22 12.17
N VAL A 173 7.23 -47.92 11.77
CA VAL A 173 6.13 -48.89 11.78
C VAL A 173 6.41 -50.02 10.79
N ALA A 174 6.81 -49.68 9.55
CA ALA A 174 7.14 -50.67 8.51
C ALA A 174 8.31 -51.59 8.91
N LEU A 175 9.36 -51.03 9.52
CA LEU A 175 10.52 -51.79 10.01
C LEU A 175 10.28 -52.45 11.38
N GLN A 176 9.07 -52.34 11.93
CA GLN A 176 8.68 -52.88 13.23
C GLN A 176 9.69 -52.52 14.33
N ARG A 177 10.00 -51.23 14.45
CA ARG A 177 10.89 -50.73 15.51
C ARG A 177 10.24 -51.06 16.87
N PRO A 178 10.97 -51.74 17.78
CA PRO A 178 10.46 -52.03 19.12
C PRO A 178 10.05 -50.74 19.84
N ARG A 179 8.94 -50.77 20.57
CA ARG A 179 8.52 -49.64 21.41
C ARG A 179 9.40 -49.60 22.66
N PRO A 180 9.82 -48.41 23.13
CA PRO A 180 10.59 -48.29 24.36
C PRO A 180 9.86 -48.92 25.56
N GLU A 181 8.54 -48.77 25.62
CA GLU A 181 7.67 -49.34 26.66
C GLU A 181 7.76 -50.86 26.72
N ALA A 182 7.81 -51.55 25.57
CA ALA A 182 7.91 -53.00 25.52
C ALA A 182 9.27 -53.50 26.03
N ILE A 183 10.34 -52.74 25.76
CA ILE A 183 11.67 -53.05 26.31
C ILE A 183 11.68 -52.82 27.82
N ALA A 184 11.10 -51.71 28.29
CA ALA A 184 11.03 -51.40 29.72
C ALA A 184 10.22 -52.44 30.51
N GLN A 185 9.14 -52.98 29.93
CA GLN A 185 8.36 -54.07 30.53
C GLN A 185 9.19 -55.35 30.67
N LEU A 186 9.95 -55.72 29.63
CA LEU A 186 10.83 -56.89 29.68
C LEU A 186 12.00 -56.69 30.66
N GLU A 187 12.52 -55.47 30.79
CA GLU A 187 13.52 -55.13 31.80
C GLU A 187 12.96 -55.24 33.22
N ALA A 188 11.72 -54.79 33.46
CA ALA A 188 11.05 -54.97 34.74
C ALA A 188 10.73 -56.44 35.04
N GLU A 189 10.34 -57.22 34.03
CA GLU A 189 10.13 -58.67 34.15
C GLU A 189 11.46 -59.38 34.51
N LEU A 190 12.58 -58.96 33.91
CA LEU A 190 13.92 -59.47 34.23
C LEU A 190 14.32 -59.25 35.69
N GLU A 191 13.91 -58.13 36.30
CA GLU A 191 14.19 -57.84 37.72
C GLU A 191 13.42 -58.78 38.67
N HIS A 192 12.25 -59.27 38.26
CA HIS A 192 11.35 -60.09 39.11
C HIS A 192 11.34 -61.59 38.72
N CYS A 193 12.17 -62.00 37.77
CA CYS A 193 12.17 -63.35 37.20
C CYS A 193 13.07 -64.35 37.97
N SER A 194 12.71 -65.63 37.96
CA SER A 194 13.54 -66.75 38.42
C SER A 194 14.77 -66.98 37.52
N ASP A 195 15.84 -67.57 38.08
CA ASP A 195 17.14 -67.73 37.41
C ASP A 195 17.10 -68.54 36.09
N GLU A 196 16.11 -69.41 35.92
CA GLU A 196 15.96 -70.25 34.71
C GLU A 196 15.52 -69.47 33.46
N ARG A 197 14.65 -68.45 33.61
CA ARG A 197 14.12 -67.63 32.50
C ARG A 197 14.93 -66.35 32.26
N ARG A 198 15.85 -66.01 33.16
CA ARG A 198 16.77 -64.87 33.07
C ARG A 198 17.62 -64.83 31.78
N PRO A 199 18.25 -65.93 31.30
CA PRO A 199 19.06 -65.88 30.09
C PRO A 199 18.23 -65.63 28.81
N GLU A 200 17.00 -66.15 28.76
CA GLU A 200 16.09 -65.97 27.62
C GLU A 200 15.63 -64.51 27.51
N LEU A 201 15.24 -63.90 28.63
CA LEU A 201 14.85 -62.49 28.69
C LEU A 201 16.00 -61.56 28.33
N LEU A 202 17.22 -61.85 28.80
CA LEU A 202 18.42 -61.09 28.43
C LEU A 202 18.71 -61.16 26.92
N ALA A 203 18.58 -62.34 26.31
CA ALA A 203 18.76 -62.51 24.87
C ALA A 203 17.73 -61.70 24.08
N GLU A 204 16.46 -61.72 24.52
CA GLU A 204 15.37 -61.00 23.86
C GLU A 204 15.51 -59.47 24.00
N ILE A 205 15.82 -58.97 25.19
CA ILE A 205 16.11 -57.54 25.42
C ILE A 205 17.28 -57.10 24.55
N THR A 206 18.34 -57.90 24.48
CA THR A 206 19.52 -57.60 23.66
C THR A 206 19.17 -57.54 22.17
N ARG A 207 18.33 -58.47 21.69
CA ARG A 207 17.81 -58.48 20.31
C ARG A 207 16.98 -57.23 20.01
N LEU A 208 16.04 -56.87 20.88
CA LEU A 208 15.18 -55.70 20.71
C LEU A 208 15.97 -54.39 20.79
N LYS A 209 16.92 -54.26 21.73
CA LYS A 209 17.83 -53.10 21.82
C LYS A 209 18.70 -52.98 20.58
N SER A 210 19.23 -54.08 20.05
CA SER A 210 20.00 -54.10 18.81
C SER A 210 19.15 -53.62 17.62
N LYS A 211 17.92 -54.15 17.49
CA LYS A 211 16.96 -53.70 16.45
C LYS A 211 16.61 -52.22 16.59
N MET A 212 16.41 -51.74 17.83
CA MET A 212 16.11 -50.33 18.11
C MET A 212 17.28 -49.40 17.76
N ARG A 213 18.53 -49.82 17.97
CA ARG A 213 19.74 -49.07 17.58
C ARG A 213 19.93 -49.00 16.07
N ARG A 214 19.63 -50.08 15.35
CA ARG A 214 19.71 -50.12 13.88
C ARG A 214 18.68 -49.22 13.19
N ILE A 215 17.53 -48.99 13.82
CA ILE A 215 16.45 -48.16 13.25
C ILE A 215 16.45 -46.79 13.95
N PRO A 216 17.08 -45.76 13.38
CA PRO A 216 17.14 -44.43 13.98
C PRO A 216 15.75 -43.76 14.02
N PHE A 217 15.59 -42.82 14.97
CA PHE A 217 14.33 -42.10 15.16
C PHE A 217 13.98 -41.23 13.94
N ILE A 218 14.95 -40.50 13.39
CA ILE A 218 14.88 -39.80 12.10
C ILE A 218 16.07 -40.25 11.28
N ASP A 219 15.84 -40.60 10.03
CA ASP A 219 16.86 -40.95 9.05
C ASP A 219 16.95 -39.82 8.00
N PRO A 220 18.13 -39.50 7.44
CA PRO A 220 18.27 -38.55 6.33
C PRO A 220 17.23 -38.75 5.21
N ILE A 221 16.82 -39.99 4.91
CA ILE A 221 15.79 -40.28 3.89
C ILE A 221 14.39 -39.80 4.27
N ASP A 222 14.12 -39.59 5.55
CA ASP A 222 12.83 -39.10 6.06
C ASP A 222 12.71 -37.58 5.91
N ILE A 223 13.85 -36.87 5.81
CA ILE A 223 13.88 -35.41 5.83
C ILE A 223 13.24 -34.86 4.56
N ARG A 224 12.30 -33.92 4.75
CA ARG A 224 11.67 -33.18 3.65
C ARG A 224 11.81 -31.69 3.89
N TYR A 225 12.27 -31.00 2.86
CA TYR A 225 12.38 -29.54 2.82
C TYR A 225 11.25 -28.98 1.96
N ARG A 226 10.70 -27.83 2.34
CA ARG A 226 9.75 -27.09 1.51
C ARG A 226 10.50 -26.57 0.29
N ARG A 227 10.02 -26.92 -0.89
CA ARG A 227 10.54 -26.42 -2.17
C ARG A 227 9.76 -25.16 -2.56
N PHE A 228 10.50 -24.12 -2.90
CA PHE A 228 9.95 -22.94 -3.53
C PHE A 228 10.54 -22.86 -4.94
N GLU A 229 9.71 -22.48 -5.90
CA GLU A 229 10.11 -22.20 -7.26
C GLU A 229 9.81 -20.75 -7.57
N ASN A 230 10.69 -20.15 -8.36
CA ASN A 230 10.51 -18.81 -8.89
C ASN A 230 9.52 -18.90 -10.04
N VAL A 231 8.35 -18.30 -9.86
CA VAL A 231 7.33 -18.20 -10.90
C VAL A 231 7.29 -16.75 -11.36
N PRO A 232 7.36 -16.48 -12.67
CA PRO A 232 7.21 -15.13 -13.18
C PRO A 232 5.84 -14.59 -12.79
N LYS A 233 5.82 -13.45 -12.09
CA LYS A 233 4.57 -12.73 -11.82
C LYS A 233 4.30 -11.77 -12.98
N PRO A 234 3.09 -11.78 -13.57
CA PRO A 234 2.75 -10.81 -14.59
C PRO A 234 2.77 -9.41 -13.97
N VAL A 235 3.54 -8.50 -14.58
CA VAL A 235 3.60 -7.10 -14.18
C VAL A 235 2.61 -6.34 -15.05
N ALA A 236 1.82 -5.46 -14.44
CA ALA A 236 0.99 -4.54 -15.21
C ALA A 236 1.92 -3.49 -15.84
N GLN A 237 1.90 -3.42 -17.17
CA GLN A 237 2.50 -2.31 -17.91
C GLN A 237 1.43 -1.26 -18.17
N ALA A 238 1.80 0.00 -18.06
CA ALA A 238 0.90 1.10 -18.33
C ALA A 238 1.62 2.22 -19.08
N VAL A 239 0.87 2.95 -19.90
CA VAL A 239 1.32 4.16 -20.57
C VAL A 239 0.41 5.31 -20.15
N MET A 240 0.99 6.44 -19.78
CA MET A 240 0.28 7.68 -19.50
C MET A 240 0.55 8.69 -20.61
N PHE A 241 -0.52 9.14 -21.28
CA PHE A 241 -0.48 10.22 -22.25
C PHE A 241 -0.80 11.55 -21.57
N CYS A 242 0.12 12.49 -21.66
CA CYS A 242 -0.02 13.84 -21.13
C CYS A 242 -0.29 14.81 -22.29
N LEU A 243 -1.52 15.32 -22.41
CA LEU A 243 -1.98 16.19 -23.49
C LEU A 243 -2.09 17.64 -22.98
N MET A 244 -1.09 18.48 -23.25
CA MET A 244 -1.09 19.88 -22.82
C MET A 244 -1.45 20.82 -23.97
N ASP A 245 -2.38 21.72 -23.70
CA ASP A 245 -2.65 22.88 -24.55
C ASP A 245 -1.58 23.96 -24.32
N VAL A 246 -0.96 24.41 -25.40
CA VAL A 246 0.06 25.47 -25.37
C VAL A 246 -0.31 26.63 -26.30
N SER A 247 -1.59 26.76 -26.62
CA SER A 247 -2.16 27.80 -27.45
C SER A 247 -2.00 29.22 -26.87
N GLY A 248 -2.44 30.20 -27.66
CA GLY A 248 -2.46 31.60 -27.27
C GLY A 248 -3.52 31.98 -26.24
N SER A 249 -4.60 31.19 -26.08
CA SER A 249 -5.67 31.46 -25.10
C SER A 249 -5.23 31.15 -23.67
N MET A 250 -4.28 30.22 -23.52
CA MET A 250 -3.65 29.86 -22.25
C MET A 250 -2.77 31.00 -21.68
N SER A 251 -3.22 31.65 -20.61
CA SER A 251 -2.43 32.64 -19.86
C SER A 251 -1.20 32.02 -19.17
N GLU A 252 -0.24 32.83 -18.73
CA GLU A 252 0.94 32.32 -17.99
C GLU A 252 0.54 31.59 -16.69
N HIS A 253 -0.50 32.07 -16.02
CA HIS A 253 -1.04 31.43 -14.82
C HIS A 253 -1.62 30.05 -15.12
N MET A 254 -2.46 29.95 -16.16
CA MET A 254 -3.01 28.67 -16.60
C MET A 254 -1.92 27.66 -17.00
N LYS A 255 -0.89 28.12 -17.71
CA LYS A 255 0.29 27.32 -18.06
C LYS A 255 1.03 26.84 -16.81
N ASP A 256 1.21 27.69 -15.79
CA ASP A 256 1.81 27.30 -14.50
C ASP A 256 0.99 26.23 -13.79
N LEU A 257 -0.35 26.37 -13.75
CA LEU A 257 -1.25 25.37 -13.15
C LEU A 257 -1.15 24.01 -13.86
N ALA A 258 -1.23 24.00 -15.19
CA ALA A 258 -1.13 22.79 -15.99
C ALA A 258 0.23 22.09 -15.80
N LYS A 259 1.33 22.86 -15.85
CA LYS A 259 2.69 22.32 -15.62
C LYS A 259 2.82 21.68 -14.25
N ARG A 260 2.29 22.33 -13.21
CA ARG A 260 2.29 21.80 -11.84
C ARG A 260 1.54 20.48 -11.71
N PHE A 261 0.37 20.39 -12.33
CA PHE A 261 -0.39 19.15 -12.38
C PHE A 261 0.42 18.01 -13.04
N TYR A 262 1.04 18.26 -14.20
CA TYR A 262 1.84 17.24 -14.88
C TYR A 262 3.14 16.90 -14.16
N MET A 263 3.79 17.86 -13.50
CA MET A 263 4.96 17.58 -12.65
C MET A 263 4.58 16.63 -11.50
N LEU A 264 3.44 16.89 -10.83
CA LEU A 264 2.96 16.01 -9.77
C LEU A 264 2.61 14.62 -10.31
N LEU A 265 1.97 14.56 -11.49
CA LEU A 265 1.68 13.30 -12.18
C LEU A 265 2.95 12.52 -12.51
N TYR A 266 3.98 13.19 -13.02
CA TYR A 266 5.26 12.59 -13.33
C TYR A 266 5.95 12.01 -12.09
N VAL A 267 6.02 12.78 -11.01
CA VAL A 267 6.59 12.33 -9.73
C VAL A 267 5.80 11.15 -9.18
N PHE A 268 4.47 11.20 -9.25
CA PHE A 268 3.59 10.11 -8.84
C PHE A 268 3.89 8.81 -9.60
N LEU A 269 3.93 8.87 -10.93
CA LEU A 269 4.12 7.70 -11.78
C LEU A 269 5.50 7.08 -11.62
N THR A 270 6.56 7.90 -11.67
CA THR A 270 7.95 7.44 -11.57
C THR A 270 8.29 6.86 -10.19
N ARG A 271 7.70 7.40 -9.11
CA ARG A 271 7.92 6.87 -7.75
C ARG A 271 7.08 5.61 -7.47
N ARG A 272 5.82 5.57 -7.93
CA ARG A 272 4.87 4.51 -7.56
C ARG A 272 4.98 3.27 -8.45
N TYR A 273 5.35 3.45 -9.71
CA TYR A 273 5.36 2.40 -10.72
C TYR A 273 6.71 2.32 -11.42
N ARG A 274 7.25 1.10 -11.51
CA ARG A 274 8.55 0.85 -12.20
C ARG A 274 8.42 0.72 -13.71
N LYS A 275 7.28 0.23 -14.20
CA LYS A 275 7.03 -0.06 -15.62
C LYS A 275 5.86 0.79 -16.14
N VAL A 276 6.04 2.11 -16.08
CA VAL A 276 5.15 3.08 -16.70
C VAL A 276 5.92 3.91 -17.71
N GLU A 277 5.40 3.96 -18.93
CA GLU A 277 5.88 4.89 -19.95
C GLU A 277 5.04 6.16 -19.92
N ILE A 278 5.69 7.31 -20.10
CA ILE A 278 5.03 8.61 -20.12
C ILE A 278 5.29 9.23 -21.49
N VAL A 279 4.22 9.56 -22.20
CA VAL A 279 4.26 10.18 -23.52
C VAL A 279 3.69 11.59 -23.40
N PHE A 280 4.49 12.57 -23.79
CA PHE A 280 4.10 13.98 -23.75
C PHE A 280 3.68 14.45 -25.14
N ILE A 281 2.47 14.98 -25.23
CA ILE A 281 1.91 15.55 -26.45
C ILE A 281 1.50 16.98 -26.13
N ARG A 282 2.08 17.93 -26.86
CA ARG A 282 1.63 19.33 -26.82
C ARG A 282 0.84 19.63 -28.08
N HIS A 283 -0.13 20.52 -27.99
CA HIS A 283 -0.94 20.90 -29.14
C HIS A 283 -1.26 22.39 -29.18
N THR A 284 -1.35 22.89 -30.42
CA THR A 284 -1.93 24.17 -30.82
C THR A 284 -2.93 23.89 -31.95
N ASP A 285 -2.71 24.45 -33.14
CA ASP A 285 -3.28 24.05 -34.42
C ASP A 285 -2.75 22.69 -34.91
N ARG A 286 -1.60 22.25 -34.38
CA ARG A 286 -1.00 20.93 -34.64
C ARG A 286 -0.55 20.31 -33.35
N ALA A 287 -0.57 18.98 -33.29
CA ALA A 287 -0.06 18.22 -32.16
C ALA A 287 1.25 17.52 -32.51
N GLU A 288 2.16 17.47 -31.55
CA GLU A 288 3.43 16.78 -31.68
C GLU A 288 3.81 16.08 -30.37
N GLU A 289 4.48 14.93 -30.51
CA GLU A 289 5.12 14.25 -29.41
C GLU A 289 6.44 14.95 -29.07
N VAL A 290 6.64 15.26 -27.80
CA VAL A 290 7.81 16.01 -27.32
C VAL A 290 8.46 15.30 -26.14
N ASP A 291 9.70 15.70 -25.83
CA ASP A 291 10.38 15.27 -24.61
C ASP A 291 9.91 16.07 -23.39
N GLU A 292 10.33 15.62 -22.20
CA GLU A 292 9.99 16.23 -20.92
C GLU A 292 10.40 17.72 -20.87
N GLN A 293 11.61 18.04 -21.31
CA GLN A 293 12.14 19.40 -21.24
C GLN A 293 11.34 20.36 -22.14
N THR A 294 11.02 19.93 -23.37
CA THR A 294 10.24 20.74 -24.31
C THR A 294 8.79 20.87 -23.88
N PHE A 295 8.22 19.84 -23.26
CA PHE A 295 6.85 19.89 -22.72
C PHE A 295 6.70 20.94 -21.61
N PHE A 296 7.65 21.03 -20.68
CA PHE A 296 7.55 21.97 -19.56
C PHE A 296 8.10 23.38 -19.86
N HIS A 297 9.09 23.51 -20.75
CA HIS A 297 9.80 24.77 -20.97
C HIS A 297 9.68 25.33 -22.39
N GLY A 298 9.17 24.56 -23.35
CA GLY A 298 9.08 24.97 -24.73
C GLY A 298 8.09 26.13 -24.94
N PRO A 299 8.49 27.20 -25.64
CA PRO A 299 7.55 28.22 -26.08
C PRO A 299 6.69 27.64 -27.22
N ALA A 300 5.40 27.94 -27.20
CA ALA A 300 4.49 27.68 -28.30
C ALA A 300 3.35 28.71 -28.24
N SER A 301 2.86 29.10 -29.42
CA SER A 301 1.79 30.06 -29.62
C SER A 301 1.10 29.71 -30.93
N GLY A 302 -0.22 29.67 -30.93
CA GLY A 302 -1.05 29.25 -32.06
C GLY A 302 -2.52 29.17 -31.65
N GLY A 303 -3.36 28.72 -32.59
CA GLY A 303 -4.76 28.40 -32.29
C GLY A 303 -4.91 27.12 -31.47
N THR A 304 -6.15 26.74 -31.18
CA THR A 304 -6.47 25.55 -30.37
C THR A 304 -7.31 24.58 -31.19
N LEU A 305 -6.71 23.44 -31.56
CA LEU A 305 -7.38 22.33 -32.23
C LEU A 305 -7.15 21.04 -31.43
N VAL A 306 -8.13 20.69 -30.59
CA VAL A 306 -8.04 19.49 -29.73
C VAL A 306 -8.03 18.20 -30.54
N SER A 307 -8.68 18.17 -31.71
CA SER A 307 -8.70 16.96 -32.54
C SER A 307 -7.30 16.53 -32.95
N SER A 308 -6.39 17.49 -33.16
CA SER A 308 -5.01 17.21 -33.55
C SER A 308 -4.30 16.39 -32.46
N ALA A 309 -4.52 16.72 -31.20
CA ALA A 309 -3.94 16.02 -30.05
C ALA A 309 -4.50 14.60 -29.90
N LEU A 310 -5.83 14.44 -30.09
CA LEU A 310 -6.49 13.14 -30.03
C LEU A 310 -6.07 12.24 -31.21
N GLN A 311 -5.87 12.80 -32.40
CA GLN A 311 -5.33 12.07 -33.55
C GLN A 311 -3.90 11.60 -33.30
N ALA A 312 -3.01 12.49 -32.86
CA ALA A 312 -1.63 12.13 -32.53
C ALA A 312 -1.56 11.04 -31.46
N MET A 313 -2.37 11.16 -30.39
CA MET A 313 -2.48 10.12 -29.37
C MET A 313 -2.92 8.79 -29.98
N HIS A 314 -3.95 8.80 -30.84
CA HIS A 314 -4.46 7.60 -31.47
C HIS A 314 -3.41 6.90 -32.36
N GLU A 315 -2.66 7.67 -33.15
CA GLU A 315 -1.57 7.17 -33.99
C GLU A 315 -0.43 6.54 -33.18
N ILE A 316 -0.05 7.17 -32.07
CA ILE A 316 0.98 6.63 -31.16
C ILE A 316 0.48 5.36 -30.49
N VAL A 317 -0.79 5.31 -30.05
CA VAL A 317 -1.39 4.09 -29.50
C VAL A 317 -1.37 2.96 -30.54
N GLN A 318 -1.82 3.19 -31.76
CA GLN A 318 -1.83 2.15 -32.79
C GLN A 318 -0.43 1.64 -33.16
N SER A 319 0.55 2.53 -33.21
CA SER A 319 1.91 2.18 -33.64
C SER A 319 2.74 1.49 -32.54
N ARG A 320 2.62 1.94 -31.29
CA ARG A 320 3.49 1.48 -30.18
C ARG A 320 2.78 0.61 -29.14
N TYR A 321 1.49 0.84 -28.89
CA TYR A 321 0.81 0.29 -27.71
C TYR A 321 -0.41 -0.55 -28.07
N ARG A 322 -0.25 -1.88 -28.03
CA ARG A 322 -1.38 -2.80 -28.22
C ARG A 322 -2.36 -2.70 -27.04
N PRO A 323 -3.64 -2.31 -27.24
CA PRO A 323 -4.59 -2.13 -26.14
C PRO A 323 -4.88 -3.40 -25.34
N ALA A 324 -4.63 -4.59 -25.88
CA ALA A 324 -4.78 -5.85 -25.15
C ALA A 324 -3.68 -6.07 -24.08
N ASP A 325 -2.50 -5.49 -24.30
CA ASP A 325 -1.30 -5.76 -23.51
C ASP A 325 -0.98 -4.62 -22.53
N TRP A 326 -1.30 -3.38 -22.91
CA TRP A 326 -0.99 -2.17 -22.14
C TRP A 326 -2.23 -1.57 -21.47
N ASN A 327 -2.06 -1.05 -20.25
CA ASN A 327 -3.04 -0.16 -19.66
C ASN A 327 -2.79 1.28 -20.13
N ILE A 328 -3.75 1.86 -20.84
CA ILE A 328 -3.61 3.15 -21.48
C ILE A 328 -4.39 4.18 -20.67
N TYR A 329 -3.69 5.23 -20.25
CA TYR A 329 -4.22 6.34 -19.48
C TYR A 329 -3.98 7.64 -20.23
N ALA A 330 -4.88 8.60 -20.08
CA ALA A 330 -4.70 9.93 -20.65
C ALA A 330 -5.10 11.01 -19.64
N ALA A 331 -4.33 12.10 -19.64
CA ALA A 331 -4.59 13.29 -18.87
C ALA A 331 -4.42 14.52 -19.76
N GLN A 332 -5.52 15.23 -20.02
CA GLN A 332 -5.57 16.44 -20.83
C GLN A 332 -5.72 17.67 -19.94
N ALA A 333 -4.96 18.73 -20.22
CA ALA A 333 -5.11 20.05 -19.60
C ALA A 333 -5.27 21.14 -20.67
N SER A 334 -6.30 21.97 -20.54
CA SER A 334 -6.63 23.09 -21.45
C SER A 334 -7.46 24.15 -20.70
N ASP A 335 -7.62 25.36 -21.25
CA ASP A 335 -8.54 26.40 -20.76
C ASP A 335 -10.00 26.12 -21.13
N GLY A 336 -10.23 25.12 -21.99
CA GLY A 336 -11.56 24.77 -22.47
C GLY A 336 -11.95 25.46 -23.76
N ASP A 337 -11.08 26.31 -24.33
CA ASP A 337 -11.32 26.91 -25.64
C ASP A 337 -11.05 25.89 -26.75
N ASN A 338 -11.93 25.87 -27.75
CA ASN A 338 -11.74 25.06 -28.94
C ASN A 338 -12.49 25.69 -30.10
N SER A 339 -11.93 25.52 -31.30
CA SER A 339 -12.60 25.94 -32.52
C SER A 339 -13.96 25.25 -32.66
N TYR A 340 -15.02 26.01 -32.96
CA TYR A 340 -16.36 25.45 -33.15
C TYR A 340 -16.41 24.38 -34.25
N ALA A 341 -15.60 24.51 -35.29
CA ALA A 341 -15.50 23.51 -36.37
C ALA A 341 -14.85 22.19 -35.90
N ASP A 342 -14.13 22.22 -34.78
CA ASP A 342 -13.39 21.09 -34.24
C ASP A 342 -14.19 20.27 -33.20
N GLY A 343 -15.17 20.90 -32.53
CA GLY A 343 -15.90 20.27 -31.42
C GLY A 343 -16.54 18.92 -31.78
N ASP A 344 -17.20 18.84 -32.94
CA ASP A 344 -17.84 17.59 -33.40
C ASP A 344 -16.80 16.50 -33.73
N LEU A 345 -15.67 16.88 -34.33
CA LEU A 345 -14.60 15.95 -34.67
C LEU A 345 -13.93 15.41 -33.41
N SER A 346 -13.58 16.30 -32.48
CA SER A 346 -13.02 15.97 -31.18
C SER A 346 -13.92 15.04 -30.37
N GLY A 347 -15.24 15.30 -30.35
CA GLY A 347 -16.21 14.44 -29.68
C GLY A 347 -16.26 13.03 -30.25
N ARG A 348 -16.27 12.89 -31.58
CA ARG A 348 -16.23 11.58 -32.26
C ARG A 348 -14.93 10.84 -32.01
N LEU A 349 -13.78 11.51 -32.16
CA LEU A 349 -12.48 10.90 -31.91
C LEU A 349 -12.36 10.40 -30.47
N LEU A 350 -12.77 11.21 -29.50
CA LEU A 350 -12.73 10.82 -28.10
C LEU A 350 -13.63 9.60 -27.85
N LYS A 351 -14.88 9.64 -28.33
CA LYS A 351 -15.88 8.57 -28.13
C LYS A 351 -15.52 7.25 -28.81
N ASP A 352 -15.13 7.31 -30.08
CA ASP A 352 -15.01 6.12 -30.92
C ASP A 352 -13.60 5.54 -30.90
N MET A 353 -12.56 6.38 -30.72
CA MET A 353 -11.17 5.97 -30.92
C MET A 353 -10.35 5.92 -29.63
N ILE A 354 -10.60 6.81 -28.66
CA ILE A 354 -9.77 6.95 -27.44
C ILE A 354 -10.41 6.30 -26.22
N LEU A 355 -11.66 6.63 -25.90
CA LEU A 355 -12.34 6.08 -24.71
C LEU A 355 -12.46 4.54 -24.71
N PRO A 356 -12.66 3.84 -25.85
CA PRO A 356 -12.73 2.38 -25.86
C PRO A 356 -11.38 1.69 -25.56
N VAL A 357 -10.25 2.37 -25.83
CA VAL A 357 -8.91 1.79 -25.63
C VAL A 357 -8.29 2.20 -24.30
N THR A 358 -8.74 3.30 -23.71
CA THR A 358 -8.24 3.83 -22.43
C THR A 358 -8.99 3.26 -21.24
N GLN A 359 -8.28 3.08 -20.11
CA GLN A 359 -8.87 2.66 -18.84
C GLN A 359 -9.43 3.86 -18.06
N PHE A 360 -8.81 5.02 -18.25
CA PHE A 360 -9.18 6.24 -17.55
C PHE A 360 -8.68 7.45 -18.34
N PHE A 361 -9.59 8.40 -18.55
CA PHE A 361 -9.29 9.69 -19.16
C PHE A 361 -9.60 10.78 -18.14
N ALA A 362 -8.59 11.61 -17.83
CA ALA A 362 -8.74 12.79 -16.99
C ALA A 362 -8.69 14.04 -17.86
N TYR A 363 -9.67 14.93 -17.68
CA TYR A 363 -9.69 16.26 -18.27
C TYR A 363 -9.61 17.30 -17.15
N LEU A 364 -8.63 18.18 -17.25
CA LEU A 364 -8.39 19.29 -16.36
C LEU A 364 -8.61 20.59 -17.12
N GLU A 365 -9.61 21.35 -16.70
CA GLU A 365 -9.83 22.70 -17.20
C GLU A 365 -9.15 23.69 -16.27
N VAL A 366 -8.29 24.56 -16.80
CA VAL A 366 -7.60 25.58 -16.00
C VAL A 366 -8.22 26.96 -16.27
N GLY A 367 -8.58 27.67 -15.20
CA GLY A 367 -9.18 29.01 -15.28
C GLY A 367 -8.22 30.13 -14.92
N GLU A 368 -8.70 31.37 -15.05
CA GLU A 368 -7.99 32.55 -14.55
C GLU A 368 -8.11 32.66 -13.01
N SER A 369 -7.09 33.25 -12.38
CA SER A 369 -7.08 33.47 -10.93
C SER A 369 -8.26 34.34 -10.50
N GLY A 370 -8.93 33.96 -9.41
CA GLY A 370 -10.03 34.74 -8.82
C GLY A 370 -11.41 34.52 -9.47
N SER A 371 -11.50 33.71 -10.52
CA SER A 371 -12.80 33.21 -11.01
C SER A 371 -13.28 32.10 -10.07
N HIS A 372 -14.48 32.20 -9.50
CA HIS A 372 -15.03 31.08 -8.75
C HIS A 372 -15.43 29.93 -9.69
N PRO A 373 -15.21 28.65 -9.34
CA PRO A 373 -15.58 27.51 -10.19
C PRO A 373 -17.07 27.48 -10.58
N PHE A 374 -17.94 28.10 -9.76
CA PHE A 374 -19.37 28.25 -10.01
C PHE A 374 -19.73 29.39 -10.98
N GLU A 375 -18.84 30.36 -11.19
CA GLU A 375 -19.04 31.51 -12.08
C GLU A 375 -18.38 31.33 -13.45
N MET A 376 -17.59 30.27 -13.62
CA MET A 376 -17.02 29.92 -14.93
C MET A 376 -18.14 29.53 -15.89
N SER A 377 -18.25 30.25 -17.00
CA SER A 377 -19.07 29.81 -18.14
C SER A 377 -18.67 28.40 -18.54
N GLU A 378 -19.64 27.57 -18.93
CA GLU A 378 -19.33 26.25 -19.47
C GLU A 378 -18.59 26.41 -20.80
N SER A 379 -17.28 26.14 -20.79
CA SER A 379 -16.46 26.16 -21.99
C SER A 379 -16.98 25.14 -23.02
N SER A 380 -16.65 25.35 -24.30
CA SER A 380 -17.13 24.49 -25.39
C SER A 380 -16.71 23.04 -25.18
N LEU A 381 -15.46 22.81 -24.74
CA LEU A 381 -14.94 21.48 -24.40
C LEU A 381 -15.60 20.89 -23.15
N TRP A 382 -15.83 21.70 -22.11
CA TRP A 382 -16.50 21.24 -20.89
C TRP A 382 -17.88 20.65 -21.22
N THR A 383 -18.67 21.39 -22.00
CA THR A 383 -20.03 20.97 -22.38
C THR A 383 -20.00 19.68 -23.22
N LEU A 384 -19.08 19.59 -24.19
CA LEU A 384 -18.88 18.43 -25.03
C LEU A 384 -18.55 17.18 -24.19
N TYR A 385 -17.59 17.30 -23.28
CA TYR A 385 -17.12 16.19 -22.45
C TYR A 385 -18.13 15.79 -21.38
N GLN A 386 -18.87 16.76 -20.83
CA GLN A 386 -19.96 16.49 -19.89
C GLN A 386 -21.08 15.66 -20.55
N ARG A 387 -21.41 15.96 -21.81
CA ARG A 387 -22.35 15.15 -22.59
C ARG A 387 -21.85 13.72 -22.77
N LEU A 388 -20.59 13.53 -23.15
CA LEU A 388 -19.99 12.19 -23.28
C LEU A 388 -19.96 11.43 -21.94
N ARG A 389 -19.70 12.13 -20.84
CA ARG A 389 -19.75 11.54 -19.50
C ARG A 389 -21.16 11.11 -19.11
N ALA A 390 -22.18 11.90 -19.46
CA ALA A 390 -23.58 11.55 -19.23
C ALA A 390 -24.00 10.30 -20.04
N GLU A 391 -23.38 10.07 -21.20
CA GLU A 391 -23.56 8.85 -22.01
C GLU A 391 -22.83 7.61 -21.42
N GLY A 392 -22.12 7.74 -20.30
CA GLY A 392 -21.49 6.64 -19.58
C GLY A 392 -20.00 6.44 -19.87
N ALA A 393 -19.33 7.41 -20.50
CA ALA A 393 -17.89 7.34 -20.74
C ALA A 393 -17.07 7.34 -19.42
N PRO A 394 -15.95 6.59 -19.33
CA PRO A 394 -15.04 6.58 -18.17
C PRO A 394 -14.16 7.85 -18.12
N LEU A 395 -14.81 9.01 -18.07
CA LEU A 395 -14.23 10.34 -18.12
C LEU A 395 -14.32 11.04 -16.76
N SER A 396 -13.20 11.55 -16.28
CA SER A 396 -13.15 12.36 -15.05
C SER A 396 -12.77 13.79 -15.38
N MET A 397 -13.61 14.75 -15.02
CA MET A 397 -13.44 16.17 -15.37
C MET A 397 -13.34 17.02 -14.11
N ARG A 398 -12.35 17.91 -14.04
CA ARG A 398 -12.15 18.83 -12.91
C ARG A 398 -11.72 20.20 -13.42
N LYS A 399 -12.08 21.25 -12.68
CA LYS A 399 -11.62 22.63 -12.91
C LYS A 399 -10.63 23.02 -11.84
N VAL A 400 -9.64 23.82 -12.18
CA VAL A 400 -8.65 24.38 -11.25
C VAL A 400 -8.39 25.83 -11.61
N ASN A 401 -8.56 26.72 -10.65
CA ASN A 401 -8.32 28.16 -10.83
C ASN A 401 -7.13 28.64 -9.99
N ASP A 402 -6.90 27.99 -8.85
CA ASP A 402 -5.86 28.34 -7.91
C ASP A 402 -4.84 27.21 -7.69
N ARG A 403 -3.61 27.61 -7.31
CA ARG A 403 -2.51 26.67 -7.06
C ARG A 403 -2.80 25.69 -5.92
N SER A 404 -3.55 26.13 -4.92
CA SER A 404 -3.97 25.31 -3.77
C SER A 404 -4.95 24.20 -4.15
N GLU A 405 -5.71 24.37 -5.24
CA GLU A 405 -6.73 23.41 -5.69
C GLU A 405 -6.15 22.22 -6.46
N ILE A 406 -4.93 22.37 -7.02
CA ILE A 406 -4.25 21.32 -7.79
C ILE A 406 -4.16 20.03 -6.98
N PHE A 407 -3.80 20.12 -5.70
CA PHE A 407 -3.61 18.95 -4.84
C PHE A 407 -4.92 18.20 -4.54
N PRO A 408 -5.97 18.85 -4.00
CA PRO A 408 -7.28 18.22 -3.85
C PRO A 408 -7.80 17.58 -5.14
N VAL A 409 -7.64 18.27 -6.28
CA VAL A 409 -8.09 17.77 -7.58
C VAL A 409 -7.28 16.56 -8.02
N PHE A 410 -5.95 16.59 -7.89
CA PHE A 410 -5.10 15.45 -8.21
C PHE A 410 -5.41 14.24 -7.35
N HIS A 411 -5.57 14.43 -6.04
CA HIS A 411 -5.96 13.36 -5.12
C HIS A 411 -7.33 12.79 -5.51
N ASP A 412 -8.32 13.62 -5.82
CA ASP A 412 -9.66 13.13 -6.18
C ASP A 412 -9.68 12.33 -7.50
N LEU A 413 -8.81 12.70 -8.47
CA LEU A 413 -8.65 11.98 -9.73
C LEU A 413 -8.00 10.60 -9.53
N PHE A 414 -6.97 10.50 -8.68
CA PHE A 414 -6.13 9.30 -8.55
C PHE A 414 -6.22 8.60 -7.19
N GLN A 415 -7.16 8.97 -6.33
CA GLN A 415 -7.37 8.28 -5.06
C GLN A 415 -7.73 6.83 -5.27
N ARG A 416 -7.24 5.99 -4.36
CA ARG A 416 -7.61 4.60 -4.24
C ARG A 416 -9.11 4.42 -4.10
N ARG A 417 -9.77 4.07 -5.22
CA ARG A 417 -11.19 3.68 -5.19
C ARG A 417 -11.27 2.35 -4.46
N GLN A 418 -11.77 2.37 -3.22
CA GLN A 418 -12.18 1.12 -2.56
C GLN A 418 -13.14 0.42 -3.52
N ALA A 419 -12.82 -0.80 -3.90
CA ALA A 419 -13.66 -1.62 -4.76
C ALA A 419 -15.05 -1.72 -4.11
N LYS A 420 -15.96 -0.82 -4.50
CA LYS A 420 -17.38 -0.98 -4.22
C LYS A 420 -17.75 -2.36 -4.73
N GLU A 421 -18.38 -3.12 -3.85
CA GLU A 421 -18.91 -4.45 -4.07
C GLU A 421 -19.39 -4.59 -5.51
N ARG A 422 -18.75 -5.52 -6.25
CA ARG A 422 -19.36 -6.12 -7.42
C ARG A 422 -20.56 -6.93 -6.92
N VAL A 423 -21.66 -6.24 -6.60
CA VAL A 423 -22.99 -6.87 -6.56
C VAL A 423 -23.31 -7.16 -8.01
N ALA A 424 -23.06 -8.39 -8.42
CA ALA A 424 -23.59 -8.92 -9.67
C ALA A 424 -25.11 -9.04 -9.53
N PRO A 425 -25.90 -8.77 -10.60
CA PRO A 425 -27.29 -9.18 -10.65
C PRO A 425 -27.45 -10.70 -10.63
#